data_AF-A0AA50MNV2-F1
#
_entry.id   AF-A0AA50MNV2-F1
#
_cell.length_a   1.000
_cell.length_b   1.000
_cell.length_c   1.000
_cell.angle_alpha   90.00
_cell.angle_beta   90.00
_cell.angle_gamma   90.00
#
_symmetry.space_group_name_H-M   'P 1'
#
loop_
_entity.id
_entity.type
_entity.pdbx_description
1 polymer ?
#
loop_
_entity_poly.entity_id
_entity_poly.type
_entity_poly.pdbx_seq_one_letter_code
_entity_poly.pdbx_strand_id
1 'polypeptide(L)' 'YLYTKCAEYIKDRKSLSEESLEPLTEILGDSEKAQAILDASKMSMGMDISPVDLINIQMFAGRVVALSDY' A
#
# COMPACT_ATOMS: atom_id res chain seq x y z
N TYR A 1 1.00 -9.45 8.18
CA TYR A 1 -0.20 -9.23 7.36
C TYR A 1 -0.45 -7.75 7.07
N LEU A 2 -0.39 -6.84 8.07
CA LEU A 2 -0.74 -5.42 7.90
C LEU A 2 0.07 -4.72 6.79
N TYR A 3 1.40 -4.89 6.80
CA TYR A 3 2.27 -4.38 5.72
C TYR A 3 1.83 -4.87 4.34
N THR A 4 1.49 -6.16 4.23
CA THR A 4 1.03 -6.78 2.99
C THR A 4 -0.32 -6.22 2.54
N LYS A 5 -1.27 -6.03 3.46
CA LYS A 5 -2.57 -5.38 3.15
C LYS A 5 -2.37 -3.95 2.65
N CYS A 6 -1.49 -3.18 3.29
CA CYS A 6 -1.14 -1.85 2.82
C CYS A 6 -0.47 -1.89 1.43
N ALA A 7 0.51 -2.78 1.21
CA ALA A 7 1.20 -2.89 -0.07
C ALA A 7 0.26 -3.33 -1.22
N GLU A 8 -0.67 -4.25 -0.94
CA GLU A 8 -1.70 -4.70 -1.88
C GLU A 8 -2.65 -3.58 -2.28
N TYR A 9 -3.05 -2.74 -1.32
CA TYR A 9 -3.91 -1.58 -1.57
C TYR A 9 -3.16 -0.45 -2.30
N ILE A 10 -1.99 -0.05 -1.78
CA ILE A 10 -1.20 1.11 -2.25
C ILE A 10 -0.71 0.91 -3.67
N LYS A 11 -0.18 -0.28 -3.99
CA LYS A 11 0.41 -0.63 -5.29
C LYS A 11 1.56 0.31 -5.68
N ASP A 12 1.26 1.43 -6.33
CA ASP A 12 2.23 2.44 -6.73
C ASP A 12 2.15 3.66 -5.80
N ARG A 13 3.31 4.17 -5.38
CA ARG A 13 3.41 5.41 -4.61
C ARG A 13 2.78 6.60 -5.35
N LYS A 14 2.78 6.59 -6.68
CA LYS A 14 2.23 7.67 -7.51
C LYS A 14 0.70 7.68 -7.57
N SER A 15 0.06 6.55 -7.26
CA SER A 15 -1.40 6.47 -7.19
C SER A 15 -1.98 6.94 -5.85
N LEU A 16 -1.14 7.26 -4.86
CA LEU A 16 -1.62 7.78 -3.58
C LEU A 16 -2.12 9.21 -3.71
N SER A 17 -3.35 9.44 -3.27
CA SER A 17 -3.96 10.75 -3.15
C SER A 17 -4.73 10.86 -1.83
N GLU A 18 -5.36 12.02 -1.59
CA GLU A 18 -6.19 12.23 -0.40
C GLU A 18 -7.40 11.27 -0.36
N GLU A 19 -7.90 10.82 -1.51
CA GLU A 19 -8.96 9.80 -1.60
C GLU A 19 -8.51 8.44 -1.06
N SER A 20 -7.20 8.19 -1.01
CA SER A 20 -6.64 6.97 -0.48
C SER A 20 -6.54 6.98 1.06
N LEU A 21 -6.70 8.12 1.73
CA LEU A 21 -6.54 8.25 3.18
C LEU A 21 -7.60 7.49 3.96
N GLU A 22 -8.87 7.57 3.55
CA GLU A 22 -9.97 6.87 4.22
C GLU A 22 -9.75 5.35 4.22
N PRO A 23 -9.53 4.69 3.06
CA PRO A 23 -9.28 3.24 3.03
C PRO A 23 -7.98 2.84 3.75
N LEU A 24 -6.93 3.66 3.67
CA LEU A 24 -5.69 3.42 4.41
C LEU A 24 -5.92 3.47 5.92
N THR A 25 -6.75 4.40 6.39
CA THR A 25 -7.12 4.52 7.80
C THR A 25 -7.93 3.33 8.27
N GLU A 26 -8.85 2.81 7.44
CA GLU A 26 -9.59 1.57 7.75
C GLU A 26 -8.65 0.36 7.88
N ILE A 27 -7.64 0.26 7.01
CA ILE A 27 -6.65 -0.84 7.06
C ILE A 27 -5.75 -0.71 8.30
N LEU A 28 -5.27 0.50 8.60
CA LEU A 28 -4.28 0.76 9.67
C LEU A 28 -4.91 0.96 11.05
N GLY A 29 -6.19 1.31 11.12
CA GLY A 29 -6.90 1.74 12.32
C GLY A 29 -6.38 3.06 12.91
N ASP A 30 -5.62 3.83 12.14
CA ASP A 30 -4.87 4.99 12.62
C ASP A 30 -4.72 6.05 11.50
N SER A 31 -5.41 7.18 11.68
CA SER A 31 -5.42 8.28 10.71
C SER A 31 -4.08 9.03 10.65
N GLU A 32 -3.35 9.12 11.76
CA GLU A 32 -2.03 9.77 11.77
C GLU A 32 -1.02 8.96 10.96
N LYS A 33 -1.07 7.62 11.09
CA LYS A 33 -0.23 6.73 10.26
C LYS A 33 -0.61 6.80 8.78
N ALA A 34 -1.90 6.85 8.46
CA ALA A 34 -2.35 6.98 7.06
C ALA A 34 -1.83 8.27 6.43
N GLN A 35 -1.92 9.39 7.15
CA GLN A 35 -1.39 10.69 6.70
C GLN A 35 0.14 10.65 6.55
N ALA A 36 0.85 10.09 7.52
CA ALA A 36 2.31 9.95 7.46
C ALA A 36 2.78 9.14 6.23
N ILE A 37 2.03 8.12 5.81
CA ILE A 37 2.32 7.33 4.61
C ILE A 37 2.14 8.16 3.34
N LEU A 38 1.08 8.97 3.26
CA LEU A 38 0.84 9.87 2.13
C LEU A 38 1.94 10.93 2.01
N ASP A 39 2.37 11.50 3.13
CA ASP A 39 3.45 12.49 3.11
C ASP A 39 4.80 11.85 2.78
N ALA A 40 5.06 10.64 3.29
CA ALA A 40 6.24 9.87 2.93
C ALA A 40 6.25 9.48 1.44
N SER A 41 5.09 9.19 0.82
CA SER A 41 5.01 8.84 -0.60
C SER A 41 5.41 10.01 -1.50
N LYS A 42 5.01 11.24 -1.13
CA LYS A 42 5.36 12.49 -1.82
C LYS A 42 6.85 12.82 -1.70
N MET A 43 7.47 12.51 -0.56
CA MET A 43 8.90 12.75 -0.31
C MET A 43 9.81 11.62 -0.82
N SER A 44 9.25 10.47 -1.18
CA SER A 44 10.02 9.29 -1.56
C SER A 44 10.83 9.51 -2.83
N MET A 45 12.14 9.29 -2.72
CA MET A 45 13.11 9.27 -3.83
C MET A 45 13.34 7.85 -4.38
N GLY A 46 12.43 6.92 -4.06
CA GLY A 46 12.49 5.54 -4.55
C GLY A 46 12.34 5.47 -6.07
N MET A 47 12.90 4.41 -6.65
CA MET A 47 12.78 4.14 -8.08
C MET A 47 11.34 3.81 -8.45
N ASP A 48 10.94 4.20 -9.66
CA ASP A 48 9.65 3.81 -10.22
C ASP A 48 9.63 2.31 -10.49
N ILE A 49 8.51 1.67 -10.17
CA ILE A 49 8.36 0.23 -10.33
C ILE A 49 7.88 -0.11 -11.75
N SER A 50 8.40 -1.20 -12.33
CA SER A 50 7.90 -1.67 -13.61
C SER A 50 6.49 -2.27 -13.47
N PRO A 51 5.62 -2.16 -14.49
CA PRO A 51 4.29 -2.77 -14.43
C PRO A 51 4.32 -4.29 -14.21
N VAL A 52 5.33 -4.97 -14.74
CA VAL A 52 5.50 -6.42 -14.59
C VAL A 52 5.86 -6.79 -13.16
N ASP A 53 6.76 -6.04 -12.53
CA ASP A 53 7.14 -6.25 -11.14
C ASP A 53 5.97 -5.96 -10.20
N LEU A 54 5.20 -4.90 -10.49
CA LEU A 54 3.98 -4.56 -9.75
C LEU A 54 2.97 -5.70 -9.77
N ILE A 55 2.73 -6.30 -10.94
CA ILE A 55 1.83 -7.45 -11.10
C ILE A 55 2.30 -8.63 -10.24
N ASN A 56 3.59 -8.95 -10.26
CA ASN A 56 4.15 -10.04 -9.48
C ASN A 56 4.04 -9.79 -7.97
N ILE A 57 4.32 -8.57 -7.53
CA ILE A 57 4.19 -8.17 -6.12
C ILE A 57 2.73 -8.27 -5.67
N GLN A 58 1.77 -7.83 -6.49
CA GLN A 58 0.34 -7.96 -6.18
C GLN A 58 -0.09 -9.41 -6.05
N MET A 59 0.32 -10.29 -6.97
CA MET A 59 0.00 -11.72 -6.87
C MET A 59 0.56 -12.34 -5.58
N PHE A 60 1.79 -11.96 -5.21
CA PHE A 60 2.40 -12.44 -3.97
C PHE A 60 1.67 -11.89 -2.73
N ALA A 61 1.40 -10.59 -2.71
CA ALA A 61 0.73 -9.92 -1.60
C ALA A 61 -0.67 -10.52 -1.34
N GLY A 62 -1.47 -10.70 -2.38
CA GLY A 62 -2.82 -11.28 -2.24
C GLY A 62 -2.79 -12.72 -1.70
N ARG A 63 -1.80 -13.53 -2.08
CA ARG A 63 -1.63 -14.89 -1.51
C ARG A 63 -1.26 -14.85 -0.02
N VAL A 64 -0.40 -13.93 0.38
CA VAL A 64 0.02 -13.77 1.78
C VAL A 64 -1.13 -13.24 2.64
N VAL A 65 -1.96 -12.32 2.10
CA VAL A 65 -3.17 -11.84 2.78
C VAL A 65 -4.19 -12.96 2.94
N ALA A 66 -4.49 -13.70 1.86
CA ALA A 66 -5.40 -14.84 1.91
C ALA A 66 -4.95 -15.91 2.91
N LEU A 67 -3.64 -16.16 3.03
CA LEU A 67 -3.08 -17.10 4.01
C LEU A 67 -3.17 -16.55 5.44
N SER A 68 -3.10 -15.23 5.61
CA SER A 68 -3.20 -14.60 6.94
C SER A 68 -4.64 -14.53 7.46
N ASP A 69 -5.63 -14.54 6.56
CA ASP A 69 -7.05 -14.52 6.88
C ASP A 69 -7.64 -15.95 7.06
N TYR A 70 -6.83 -17.01 6.90
CA TYR A 70 -7.19 -18.42 7.13
C TYR A 70 -6.93 -18.83 8.58
#